data_AF-A0AAF0UXJ0-F1
#
_entry.id   AF-A0AAF0UXJ0-F1
#
_cell.length_a   1.000
_cell.length_b   1.000
_cell.length_c   1.000
_cell.angle_alpha   90.00
_cell.angle_beta   90.00
_cell.angle_gamma   90.00
#
_symmetry.space_group_name_H-M   'P 1'
#
loop_
_entity.id
_entity.type
_entity.pdbx_description
1 polymer ?
#
loop_
_entity_poly.entity_id
_entity_poly.type
_entity_poly.pdbx_seq_one_letter_code
_entity_poly.pdbx_strand_id
1 'polypeptide(L)'
;MQHGKVIAYGSRQLRPHEKKYPTHYLKLIAVVFALKIWHHYLYGVHVDIYTNHKSFQYIFKQKDLNLRQRRWLELLKDFDIDILYHPRKGNVVADVLSRKIMASTYGQSVERQGITKDLCQLDSL
;
A
#
# COMPACT_ATOMS: atom_id res chain seq x y z
N MET A 1 6.05 8.98 -7.64
CA MET A 1 7.35 9.48 -8.15
C MET A 1 7.16 10.95 -8.48
N GLN A 2 8.16 11.79 -8.26
CA GLN A 2 8.11 13.19 -8.69
C GLN A 2 9.30 13.43 -9.60
N HIS A 3 9.06 14.02 -10.78
CA HIS A 3 10.11 14.28 -11.78
C HIS A 3 10.95 13.03 -12.14
N GLY A 4 10.29 11.87 -12.28
CA GLY A 4 10.95 10.59 -12.57
C GLY A 4 11.75 9.98 -11.41
N LYS A 5 11.76 10.61 -10.24
CA LYS A 5 12.48 10.13 -9.05
C LYS A 5 11.53 9.52 -8.01
N VAL A 6 12.00 8.48 -7.34
CA VAL A 6 11.30 7.89 -6.20
C VAL A 6 11.53 8.75 -4.97
N ILE A 7 10.44 9.03 -4.24
CA ILE A 7 10.48 9.83 -3.01
C ILE A 7 10.68 8.90 -1.81
N ALA A 8 9.84 7.87 -1.70
CA ALA A 8 9.93 6.87 -0.63
C ALA A 8 9.31 5.53 -1.06
N TYR A 9 9.62 4.49 -0.29
CA TYR A 9 9.04 3.16 -0.41
C TYR A 9 8.29 2.81 0.88
N GLY A 10 7.18 2.09 0.75
CA GLY A 10 6.42 1.60 1.89
C GLY A 10 5.93 0.18 1.63
N SER A 11 6.00 -0.66 2.65
CA SER A 11 5.43 -2.01 2.62
C SER A 11 4.94 -2.41 4.00
N ARG A 12 3.98 -3.33 4.06
CA ARG A 12 3.64 -4.04 5.30
C ARG A 12 3.33 -5.50 5.03
N GLN A 13 3.49 -6.29 6.07
CA GLN A 13 3.02 -7.67 6.06
C GLN A 13 1.49 -7.73 6.16
N LEU A 14 0.91 -8.73 5.49
CA LEU A 14 -0.51 -9.06 5.59
C LEU A 14 -0.80 -9.69 6.95
N ARG A 15 -1.88 -9.24 7.58
CA ARG A 15 -2.38 -9.84 8.83
C ARG A 15 -2.87 -11.27 8.57
N PRO A 16 -2.87 -12.16 9.57
CA PRO A 16 -3.26 -13.56 9.38
C PRO A 16 -4.63 -13.75 8.72
N HIS A 17 -5.61 -12.90 9.04
CA HIS A 17 -6.93 -12.94 8.42
C HIS A 17 -6.95 -12.39 6.99
N GLU A 18 -6.09 -11.41 6.67
CA GLU A 18 -5.99 -10.85 5.32
C GLU A 18 -5.39 -11.85 4.34
N LYS A 19 -4.52 -12.75 4.80
CA LYS A 19 -3.92 -13.81 3.96
C LYS A 19 -4.95 -14.75 3.32
N LYS A 20 -6.14 -14.87 3.91
CA LYS A 20 -7.24 -15.69 3.36
C LYS A 20 -8.01 -14.99 2.25
N TYR A 21 -7.74 -13.72 1.99
CA TYR A 21 -8.45 -12.96 0.97
C TYR A 21 -7.98 -13.32 -0.44
N PRO A 22 -8.88 -13.19 -1.43
CA PRO A 22 -8.49 -13.38 -2.81
C PRO A 22 -7.49 -12.30 -3.25
N THR A 23 -6.70 -12.61 -4.27
CA THR A 23 -5.63 -11.74 -4.79
C THR A 23 -6.09 -10.32 -5.11
N HIS A 24 -7.30 -10.13 -5.65
CA HIS A 24 -7.83 -8.81 -5.98
C HIS A 24 -8.06 -7.93 -4.74
N TYR A 25 -8.47 -8.53 -3.61
CA TYR A 25 -8.58 -7.81 -2.33
C TYR A 25 -7.22 -7.46 -1.76
N LEU A 26 -6.23 -8.35 -1.88
CA LEU A 26 -4.87 -8.07 -1.40
C LEU A 26 -4.25 -6.85 -2.09
N LYS A 27 -4.49 -6.71 -3.39
CA LYS A 27 -4.04 -5.54 -4.15
C LYS A 27 -4.74 -4.25 -3.72
N LEU A 28 -6.06 -4.30 -3.49
CA LEU A 28 -6.80 -3.16 -2.93
C LEU A 28 -6.31 -2.76 -1.54
N ILE A 29 -5.98 -3.75 -0.72
CA ILE A 29 -5.43 -3.52 0.61
C ILE A 29 -4.10 -2.76 0.54
N ALA A 30 -3.24 -3.10 -0.43
CA ALA A 30 -1.98 -2.41 -0.64
C ALA A 30 -2.17 -0.93 -1.04
N VAL A 31 -3.12 -0.66 -1.95
CA VAL A 31 -3.42 0.71 -2.41
C VAL A 31 -3.92 1.59 -1.26
N VAL A 32 -4.95 1.15 -0.55
CA VAL A 32 -5.50 1.94 0.57
C VAL A 32 -4.51 2.03 1.73
N PHE A 33 -3.65 1.04 1.93
CA PHE A 33 -2.55 1.18 2.89
C PHE A 33 -1.58 2.30 2.52
N ALA A 34 -1.19 2.41 1.25
CA ALA A 34 -0.33 3.49 0.78
C ALA A 34 -1.00 4.86 0.96
N LEU A 35 -2.28 4.99 0.57
CA LEU A 35 -3.04 6.22 0.73
C LEU A 35 -3.19 6.65 2.19
N LYS A 36 -3.38 5.70 3.11
CA LYS A 36 -3.48 6.01 4.54
C LYS A 36 -2.16 6.52 5.12
N ILE A 37 -1.03 5.92 4.76
CA ILE A 37 0.27 6.36 5.28
C ILE A 37 0.65 7.72 4.70
N TRP A 38 0.31 7.97 3.44
CA TRP A 38 0.75 9.15 2.69
C TRP A 38 -0.35 10.19 2.59
N HIS A 39 -1.41 10.09 3.41
CA HIS A 39 -2.58 10.96 3.35
C HIS A 39 -2.19 12.43 3.36
N HIS A 40 -1.30 12.83 4.28
CA HIS A 40 -0.83 14.21 4.40
C HIS A 40 -0.04 14.72 3.20
N TYR A 41 0.50 13.83 2.35
CA TYR A 41 1.18 14.22 1.11
C TYR A 41 0.28 14.18 -0.13
N LEU A 42 -0.75 13.33 -0.11
CA LEU A 42 -1.60 13.04 -1.28
C LEU A 42 -2.93 13.79 -1.24
N TYR A 43 -3.31 14.35 -0.09
CA TYR A 43 -4.56 15.08 0.05
C TYR A 43 -4.54 16.38 -0.77
N GLY A 44 -5.57 16.59 -1.59
CA GLY A 44 -5.72 17.79 -2.43
C GLY A 44 -4.83 17.83 -3.67
N VAL A 45 -4.13 16.74 -4.00
CA VAL A 45 -3.29 16.61 -5.20
C VAL A 45 -3.81 15.46 -6.06
N HIS A 46 -3.75 15.61 -7.39
CA HIS A 46 -4.05 14.52 -8.31
C HIS A 46 -2.94 13.46 -8.30
N VAL A 47 -3.31 12.19 -8.12
CA VAL A 47 -2.36 11.08 -7.96
C VAL A 47 -2.63 9.96 -8.94
N ASP A 48 -1.63 9.64 -9.76
CA ASP A 48 -1.64 8.45 -10.60
C ASP A 48 -1.17 7.20 -9.82
N ILE A 49 -2.05 6.21 -9.70
CA ILE A 49 -1.72 4.91 -9.10
C ILE A 49 -1.49 3.87 -10.20
N TYR A 50 -0.23 3.45 -10.33
CA TYR A 50 0.16 2.38 -11.24
C TYR A 50 0.00 1.00 -10.59
N THR A 51 -0.75 0.11 -11.22
CA THR A 51 -0.98 -1.26 -10.74
C THR A 51 -0.79 -2.28 -11.85
N ASN A 52 -0.22 -3.44 -11.50
CA ASN A 52 -0.03 -4.56 -12.43
C ASN A 52 -1.27 -5.44 -12.59
N HIS A 53 -2.45 -4.95 -12.20
CA HIS A 53 -3.69 -5.72 -12.24
C HIS A 53 -4.75 -5.02 -13.09
N LYS A 54 -5.03 -5.57 -14.27
CA LYS A 54 -6.00 -5.00 -15.22
C LYS A 54 -7.39 -4.84 -14.62
N SER A 55 -7.85 -5.77 -13.79
CA SER A 55 -9.19 -5.69 -13.20
C SER A 55 -9.39 -4.46 -12.30
N PHE A 56 -8.28 -3.86 -11.84
CA PHE A 56 -8.32 -2.71 -10.93
C PHE A 56 -8.71 -1.42 -11.66
N GLN A 57 -8.51 -1.34 -12.97
CA GLN A 57 -8.98 -0.21 -13.78
C GLN A 57 -10.50 -0.06 -13.79
N TYR A 58 -11.21 -1.17 -13.56
CA TYR A 58 -12.67 -1.21 -13.60
C TYR A 58 -13.30 -1.15 -12.21
N ILE A 59 -12.50 -0.98 -11.14
CA ILE A 59 -13.02 -1.02 -9.77
C ILE A 59 -14.05 0.07 -9.47
N PHE A 60 -13.89 1.25 -10.09
CA PHE A 60 -14.86 2.34 -10.02
C PHE A 60 -16.08 2.17 -10.94
N LYS A 61 -15.96 1.33 -11.98
CA LYS A 61 -17.02 1.10 -12.99
C LYS A 61 -17.89 -0.12 -12.68
N GLN A 62 -17.47 -0.97 -11.74
CA GLN A 62 -18.16 -2.20 -11.40
C GLN A 62 -19.44 -1.91 -10.62
N LYS A 63 -20.59 -2.40 -11.11
CA LYS A 63 -21.91 -2.20 -10.48
C LYS A 63 -22.06 -3.00 -9.18
N ASP A 64 -21.61 -4.25 -9.19
CA ASP A 64 -21.76 -5.16 -8.06
C ASP A 64 -20.46 -5.27 -7.26
N LEU A 65 -20.36 -4.43 -6.22
CA LEU A 65 -19.25 -4.40 -5.28
C LEU A 65 -19.68 -5.00 -3.95
N ASN A 66 -18.83 -5.83 -3.36
CA ASN A 66 -19.02 -6.36 -2.01
C ASN A 66 -18.97 -5.21 -0.98
N LEU A 67 -19.65 -5.35 0.15
CA LEU A 67 -19.73 -4.32 1.21
C LEU A 67 -18.33 -3.83 1.66
N ARG A 68 -17.35 -4.74 1.72
CA ARG A 68 -15.96 -4.37 2.01
C ARG A 68 -15.33 -3.51 0.92
N GLN A 69 -15.54 -3.83 -0.35
CA GLN A 69 -15.01 -3.04 -1.46
C GLN A 69 -15.64 -1.65 -1.49
N ARG A 70 -16.94 -1.54 -1.21
CA ARG A 70 -17.64 -0.24 -1.12
C ARG A 70 -17.02 0.69 -0.08
N ARG A 71 -16.78 0.21 1.15
CA ARG A 71 -16.12 1.02 2.20
C ARG A 71 -14.73 1.52 1.81
N TRP A 72 -13.98 0.72 1.07
CA TRP A 72 -12.63 1.10 0.63
C TRP A 72 -12.70 2.04 -0.58
N LEU A 73 -13.72 1.90 -1.42
CA LEU A 73 -14.00 2.83 -2.52
C LEU A 73 -14.50 4.18 -2.03
N GLU A 74 -15.29 4.24 -0.96
CA GLU A 74 -15.64 5.50 -0.29
C GLU A 74 -14.37 6.25 0.12
N LEU A 75 -13.43 5.56 0.77
CA LEU A 75 -12.13 6.15 1.12
C LEU A 75 -11.34 6.58 -0.11
N LEU A 76 -11.38 5.82 -1.21
CA LEU A 76 -10.69 6.18 -2.45
C LEU A 76 -11.30 7.42 -3.12
N LYS A 77 -12.61 7.65 -2.98
CA LYS A 77 -13.30 8.81 -3.56
C LYS A 77 -12.92 10.13 -2.89
N ASP A 78 -12.41 10.09 -1.66
CA ASP A 78 -11.93 11.29 -0.95
C ASP A 78 -10.65 11.86 -1.58
N PHE A 79 -9.99 11.10 -2.46
CA PHE A 79 -8.78 11.50 -3.17
C PHE A 79 -9.04 11.65 -4.66
N ASP A 80 -8.36 12.60 -5.29
CA ASP A 80 -8.30 12.74 -6.75
C ASP A 80 -7.27 11.75 -7.31
N ILE A 81 -7.73 10.55 -7.71
CA ILE A 81 -6.85 9.43 -8.10
C ILE A 81 -7.29 8.83 -9.43
N ASP A 82 -6.31 8.61 -10.30
CA ASP A 82 -6.45 7.76 -11.49
C ASP A 82 -5.69 6.42 -11.36
N ILE A 83 -6.38 5.32 -11.68
CA ILE A 83 -5.81 3.97 -11.60
C ILE A 83 -5.37 3.53 -12.99
N LEU A 84 -4.05 3.50 -13.21
CA LEU A 84 -3.44 3.15 -14.47
C LEU A 84 -2.85 1.73 -14.43
N TYR A 85 -3.15 0.94 -15.46
CA TYR A 85 -2.54 -0.38 -15.59
C TYR A 85 -1.10 -0.22 -16.09
N HIS A 86 -0.17 -0.81 -15.35
CA HIS A 86 1.23 -0.88 -15.74
C HIS A 86 1.68 -2.35 -15.84
N PRO A 87 2.21 -2.79 -16.99
CA PRO A 87 2.57 -4.19 -17.17
C PRO A 87 3.62 -4.63 -16.15
N ARG A 88 3.56 -5.90 -15.75
CA ARG A 88 4.42 -6.47 -14.69
C ARG A 88 5.91 -6.17 -14.88
N LYS A 89 6.39 -6.13 -16.13
CA LYS A 89 7.79 -5.83 -16.48
C LYS A 89 8.27 -4.46 -16.01
N GLY A 90 7.40 -3.47 -15.83
CA GLY A 90 7.78 -2.17 -15.28
C GLY A 90 7.39 -1.97 -13.81
N ASN A 91 6.63 -2.90 -13.22
CA ASN A 91 6.28 -2.88 -11.80
C ASN A 91 7.26 -3.69 -10.93
N VAL A 92 8.54 -3.76 -11.32
CA VAL A 92 9.54 -4.65 -10.69
C VAL A 92 9.75 -4.28 -9.23
N VAL A 93 9.89 -2.99 -8.93
CA VAL A 93 10.22 -2.54 -7.56
C VAL A 93 9.10 -2.92 -6.57
N ALA A 94 7.85 -2.70 -6.93
CA ALA A 94 6.73 -3.11 -6.08
C ALA A 94 6.57 -4.64 -6.01
N ASP A 95 6.86 -5.38 -7.09
CA ASP A 95 6.84 -6.85 -7.10
C ASP A 95 7.98 -7.43 -6.23
N VAL A 96 9.12 -6.76 -6.11
CA VAL A 96 10.20 -7.14 -5.19
C VAL A 96 9.81 -6.86 -3.75
N LEU A 97 9.31 -5.65 -3.46
CA LEU A 97 8.90 -5.25 -2.10
C LEU A 97 7.74 -6.07 -1.54
N SER A 98 6.83 -6.54 -2.39
CA SER A 98 5.67 -7.34 -1.98
C SER A 98 5.99 -8.83 -1.78
N ARG A 99 7.12 -9.31 -2.33
CA ARG A 99 7.53 -10.70 -2.16
C ARG A 99 8.20 -10.88 -0.80
N LYS A 100 7.81 -11.96 -0.10
CA LYS A 100 8.59 -12.46 1.02
C LYS A 100 9.90 -12.97 0.44
N ILE A 101 10.97 -12.20 0.59
CA ILE A 101 12.32 -12.71 0.34
C ILE A 101 12.49 -13.82 1.37
N MET A 102 12.41 -15.09 0.94
CA MET A 102 12.97 -16.19 1.71
C MET A 102 14.48 -16.00 1.62
N ALA A 103 15.01 -15.05 2.38
CA ALA A 103 16.42 -15.05 2.67
C ALA A 103 16.63 -16.34 3.45
N SER A 104 17.10 -17.37 2.75
CA SER A 104 17.84 -18.48 3.32
C SER A 104 18.97 -17.87 4.14
N THR A 105 18.66 -17.54 5.40
CA THR A 105 19.61 -17.08 6.40
C THR A 105 19.52 -18.10 7.52
N TYR A 106 20.34 -19.14 7.38
CA TYR A 106 21.02 -19.65 8.55
C TYR A 106 21.66 -18.43 9.25
N GLY A 107 21.24 -18.18 10.49
CA GLY A 107 21.92 -17.28 11.44
C GLY A 107 21.79 -15.77 11.18
N GLN A 108 20.80 -15.13 11.80
CA GLN A 108 21.02 -14.20 12.92
C GLN A 108 19.69 -13.57 13.33
N SER A 109 19.31 -13.87 14.57
CA SER A 109 18.33 -13.15 15.35
C SER A 109 18.78 -11.70 15.50
N VAL A 110 18.10 -10.76 14.84
CA VAL A 110 18.14 -9.35 15.24
C VAL A 110 16.83 -9.06 15.96
N GLU A 111 16.96 -8.87 17.27
CA GLU A 111 15.90 -8.54 18.20
C GLU A 111 15.05 -7.38 17.69
N ARG A 112 13.73 -7.58 17.65
CA ARG A 112 12.77 -6.48 17.71
C ARG A 112 12.42 -6.26 19.18
N GLN A 113 13.31 -5.59 19.92
CA GLN A 113 12.96 -4.98 21.18
C GLN A 113 13.35 -3.50 21.15
N GLY A 114 12.36 -2.63 21.37
CA GLY A 114 12.56 -1.28 21.90
C GLY A 114 12.98 -0.18 20.92
N ILE A 115 12.04 0.35 20.11
CA ILE A 115 12.08 1.77 19.69
C ILE A 115 10.67 2.35 19.85
N THR A 116 10.18 2.38 21.09
CA THR A 116 9.04 3.21 21.50
C THR A 116 9.21 3.53 23.00
N LYS A 117 10.23 4.30 23.37
CA LYS A 117 10.26 4.94 24.70
C LYS A 117 10.72 6.41 24.74
N ASP A 118 11.35 6.97 23.72
CA ASP A 118 11.96 8.31 23.88
C ASP A 118 11.27 9.43 23.06
N LEU A 119 9.93 9.50 23.10
CA LEU A 119 9.16 10.61 22.51
C LEU A 119 8.17 11.27 23.48
N CYS A 120 8.27 11.00 24.79
CA CYS A 120 7.42 11.62 25.83
C CYS A 120 8.20 12.40 26.91
N GLN A 121 9.40 12.92 26.61
CA GLN A 121 10.10 13.87 27.48
C GLN A 121 10.57 15.10 26.72
N LEU A 122 9.65 15.76 26.00
CA LEU A 122 9.84 17.14 25.54
C LEU A 122 8.51 17.90 25.60
N ASP A 123 7.78 17.77 26.71
CA ASP A 123 6.66 18.66 27.06
C ASP A 123 6.53 18.72 28.58
N SER A 124 7.42 19.47 29.24
CA SER A 124 7.28 19.97 30.62
C SER A 124 8.30 21.09 30.83
N LEU A 125 7.95 22.30 30.39
CA LEU A 125 8.29 23.52 31.11
C LEU A 125 7.26 23.69 32.24
#